data_AF-A0A3B1CHS3-F1
#
_entry.id   AF-A0A3B1CHS3-F1
#
_cell.length_a   1.000
_cell.length_b   1.000
_cell.length_c   1.000
_cell.angle_alpha   90.00
_cell.angle_beta   90.00
_cell.angle_gamma   90.00
#
_symmetry.space_group_name_H-M   'P 1'
#
loop_
_entity.id
_entity.type
_entity.pdbx_description
1 polymer ?
#
loop_
_entity_poly.entity_id
_entity_poly.type
_entity_poly.pdbx_seq_one_letter_code
_entity_poly.pdbx_strand_id
1 'polypeptide(L)'
;LNGIVAELAEEHNIESDDILETVLVCNTAMHHILLKLNPEHVGVAPFPTAMSPAVNYKARDVGIKINISGFIHILANEAGFVGADNCGVLIMEEPYNSEEVTLIIDIGTNGELLLGSKKLGVVSCSVATGPALEGAQIKFGMRAAPGAIEKVEIDVETLEPRYKVIGKADWHTHIEEVDAKGICGSGIIDVVAEMFRTGIIDKSGRFSKHAPTERLRKDPDNSMTEYVLAYKNETSIGKDIVITQGDVRAIQLAVGSIYAGAEIMMQKLKVKKLDKVVLAGAFGSHLSQFSCLIMGMFHDCDFSKIMSVGNAAGDGARLVLVNKEKRAEADKMAREVEYIELTVFKEFERVFMEAMQFPHMTHKFPTIQHVLDEIPNWKKIAKEKKEAAETAT
;
A
#
# COMPACT_ATOMS: atom_id res chain seq x y z
N LEU A 1 1.80 11.31 -21.20
CA LEU A 1 0.95 12.52 -21.19
C LEU A 1 0.36 12.81 -22.58
N ASN A 2 1.15 13.20 -23.60
CA ASN A 2 0.58 13.49 -24.93
C ASN A 2 -0.16 12.31 -25.60
N GLY A 3 0.27 11.07 -25.36
CA GLY A 3 -0.49 9.87 -25.79
C GLY A 3 -1.88 9.83 -25.15
N ILE A 4 -1.94 9.97 -23.81
CA ILE A 4 -3.20 10.01 -23.04
C ILE A 4 -4.12 11.15 -23.54
N VAL A 5 -3.57 12.32 -23.84
CA VAL A 5 -4.37 13.44 -24.40
C VAL A 5 -4.97 13.08 -25.75
N ALA A 6 -4.19 12.46 -26.64
CA ALA A 6 -4.67 12.04 -27.95
C ALA A 6 -5.74 10.95 -27.84
N GLU A 7 -5.51 9.94 -27.00
CA GLU A 7 -6.46 8.85 -26.73
C GLU A 7 -7.79 9.39 -26.17
N LEU A 8 -7.74 10.31 -25.20
CA LEU A 8 -8.94 10.91 -24.62
C LEU A 8 -9.73 11.76 -25.62
N ALA A 9 -9.02 12.52 -26.47
CA ALA A 9 -9.63 13.32 -27.52
C ALA A 9 -10.34 12.44 -28.57
N GLU A 10 -9.69 11.35 -28.98
CA GLU A 10 -10.25 10.36 -29.89
C GLU A 10 -11.48 9.66 -29.29
N GLU A 11 -11.40 9.20 -28.04
CA GLU A 11 -12.50 8.51 -27.34
C GLU A 11 -13.76 9.37 -27.25
N HIS A 12 -13.61 10.68 -27.05
CA HIS A 12 -14.73 11.62 -26.91
C HIS A 12 -15.07 12.40 -28.19
N ASN A 13 -14.43 12.09 -29.32
CA ASN A 13 -14.65 12.75 -30.61
C ASN A 13 -14.55 14.28 -30.51
N ILE A 14 -13.48 14.75 -29.84
CA ILE A 14 -13.07 16.16 -29.76
C ILE A 14 -11.66 16.33 -30.32
N GLU A 15 -11.25 17.55 -30.62
CA GLU A 15 -9.86 17.85 -30.96
C GLU A 15 -9.05 18.13 -29.71
N SER A 16 -7.72 17.89 -29.74
CA SER A 16 -6.86 18.28 -28.60
C SER A 16 -6.89 19.79 -28.35
N ASP A 17 -7.22 20.60 -29.37
CA ASP A 17 -7.40 22.05 -29.22
C ASP A 17 -8.69 22.43 -28.47
N ASP A 18 -9.65 21.50 -28.29
CA ASP A 18 -10.83 21.73 -27.44
C ASP A 18 -10.50 21.62 -25.95
N ILE A 19 -9.34 21.06 -25.60
CA ILE A 19 -8.89 20.92 -24.20
C ILE A 19 -8.20 22.20 -23.76
N LEU A 20 -8.82 22.96 -22.86
CA LEU A 20 -8.33 24.28 -22.42
C LEU A 20 -7.44 24.21 -21.17
N GLU A 21 -7.53 23.15 -20.38
CA GLU A 21 -6.84 23.07 -19.11
C GLU A 21 -6.54 21.62 -18.72
N THR A 22 -5.43 21.42 -18.00
CA THR A 22 -5.07 20.13 -17.39
C THR A 22 -4.54 20.38 -15.98
N VAL A 23 -5.00 19.60 -15.01
CA VAL A 23 -4.37 19.54 -13.69
C VAL A 23 -3.47 18.31 -13.62
N LEU A 24 -2.25 18.48 -13.13
CA LEU A 24 -1.32 17.39 -12.87
C LEU A 24 -1.00 17.33 -11.38
N VAL A 25 -0.96 16.11 -10.86
CA VAL A 25 -0.52 15.79 -9.51
C VAL A 25 0.47 14.63 -9.61
N CYS A 26 1.56 14.71 -8.86
CA CYS A 26 2.64 13.73 -8.86
C CYS A 26 3.62 14.03 -7.72
N ASN A 27 4.40 13.04 -7.32
CA ASN A 27 5.46 13.25 -6.34
C ASN A 27 6.47 14.30 -6.81
N THR A 28 7.22 14.85 -5.87
CA THR A 28 8.16 15.96 -6.09
C THR A 28 9.20 15.64 -7.16
N ALA A 29 9.70 14.40 -7.23
CA ALA A 29 10.68 14.00 -8.24
C ALA A 29 10.07 14.04 -9.66
N MET A 30 8.89 13.47 -9.84
CA MET A 30 8.16 13.51 -11.12
C MET A 30 7.78 14.94 -11.50
N HIS A 31 7.39 15.76 -10.54
CA HIS A 31 7.14 17.19 -10.72
C HIS A 31 8.37 17.91 -11.30
N HIS A 32 9.56 17.68 -10.72
CA HIS A 32 10.79 18.30 -11.19
C HIS A 32 11.17 17.83 -12.60
N ILE A 33 11.07 16.53 -12.88
CA ILE A 33 11.34 15.96 -14.21
C ILE A 33 10.41 16.55 -15.26
N LEU A 34 9.10 16.64 -14.97
CA LEU A 34 8.10 17.22 -15.86
C LEU A 34 8.44 18.67 -16.22
N LEU A 35 8.87 19.46 -15.25
CA LEU A 35 9.20 20.87 -15.42
C LEU A 35 10.66 21.13 -15.83
N LYS A 36 11.44 20.06 -16.08
CA LYS A 36 12.87 20.14 -16.42
C LYS A 36 13.71 20.86 -15.34
N LEU A 37 13.30 20.76 -14.09
CA LEU A 37 14.09 21.16 -12.92
C LEU A 37 15.05 20.02 -12.55
N ASN A 38 16.25 20.34 -12.03
CA ASN A 38 17.19 19.31 -11.57
C ASN A 38 16.65 18.61 -10.32
N PRO A 39 16.33 17.28 -10.36
CA PRO A 39 15.82 16.56 -9.20
C PRO A 39 16.92 16.05 -8.27
N GLU A 40 18.21 16.22 -8.60
CA GLU A 40 19.35 15.65 -7.87
C GLU A 40 19.28 15.88 -6.36
N HIS A 41 18.95 17.10 -5.93
CA HIS A 41 18.91 17.45 -4.52
C HIS A 41 17.71 16.86 -3.76
N VAL A 42 16.66 16.42 -4.44
CA VAL A 42 15.53 15.71 -3.82
C VAL A 42 15.99 14.36 -3.26
N GLY A 43 17.02 13.75 -3.84
CA GLY A 43 17.59 12.48 -3.37
C GLY A 43 18.72 12.61 -2.34
N VAL A 44 19.12 13.83 -1.96
CA VAL A 44 20.28 14.07 -1.08
C VAL A 44 19.85 14.86 0.14
N ALA A 45 20.10 14.30 1.34
CA ALA A 45 19.81 14.97 2.61
C ALA A 45 20.37 16.42 2.62
N PRO A 46 19.58 17.44 3.00
CA PRO A 46 18.28 17.38 3.70
C PRO A 46 17.05 17.33 2.78
N PHE A 47 17.17 16.76 1.59
CA PHE A 47 16.10 16.53 0.60
C PHE A 47 15.35 17.81 0.17
N PRO A 48 16.05 18.93 -0.10
CA PRO A 48 15.37 20.16 -0.46
C PRO A 48 14.64 20.05 -1.80
N THR A 49 13.46 20.63 -1.87
CA THR A 49 12.73 20.85 -3.12
C THR A 49 13.13 22.20 -3.72
N ALA A 50 13.34 22.26 -5.04
CA ALA A 50 13.62 23.52 -5.73
C ALA A 50 12.37 24.39 -5.86
N MET A 51 11.18 23.79 -5.78
CA MET A 51 9.90 24.48 -5.93
C MET A 51 8.79 23.80 -5.13
N SER A 52 8.19 24.57 -4.22
CA SER A 52 7.05 24.16 -3.40
C SER A 52 5.68 24.71 -3.84
N PRO A 53 5.49 26.00 -4.19
CA PRO A 53 4.15 26.54 -4.42
C PRO A 53 3.49 25.95 -5.67
N ALA A 54 2.15 25.98 -5.71
CA ALA A 54 1.41 25.57 -6.90
C ALA A 54 1.75 26.46 -8.10
N VAL A 55 1.75 25.89 -9.31
CA VAL A 55 2.18 26.58 -10.53
C VAL A 55 1.17 26.48 -11.65
N ASN A 56 1.16 27.51 -12.50
CA ASN A 56 0.39 27.55 -13.73
C ASN A 56 1.33 27.87 -14.89
N TYR A 57 1.44 26.94 -15.83
CA TYR A 57 2.23 27.11 -17.05
C TYR A 57 1.34 27.04 -18.28
N LYS A 58 1.73 27.72 -19.36
CA LYS A 58 1.13 27.44 -20.66
C LYS A 58 1.52 26.02 -21.07
N ALA A 59 0.55 25.25 -21.53
CA ALA A 59 0.79 23.84 -21.89
C ALA A 59 1.90 23.68 -22.93
N ARG A 60 1.98 24.62 -23.88
CA ARG A 60 3.02 24.68 -24.92
C ARG A 60 4.44 24.82 -24.36
N ASP A 61 4.61 25.46 -23.20
CA ASP A 61 5.92 25.71 -22.60
C ASP A 61 6.47 24.44 -21.91
N VAL A 62 5.57 23.54 -21.50
CA VAL A 62 5.89 22.23 -20.90
C VAL A 62 5.84 21.10 -21.94
N GLY A 63 5.37 21.38 -23.16
CA GLY A 63 5.29 20.43 -24.27
C GLY A 63 4.06 19.51 -24.23
N ILE A 64 2.99 19.92 -23.54
CA ILE A 64 1.71 19.21 -23.55
C ILE A 64 0.84 19.74 -24.69
N LYS A 65 0.32 18.81 -25.50
CA LYS A 65 -0.43 19.07 -26.74
C LYS A 65 -1.93 19.18 -26.46
N ILE A 66 -2.32 20.25 -25.79
CA ILE A 66 -3.72 20.71 -25.70
C ILE A 66 -3.85 22.05 -26.45
N ASN A 67 -4.94 22.81 -26.23
CA ASN A 67 -5.09 24.14 -26.82
C ASN A 67 -3.82 25.00 -26.64
N ILE A 68 -3.42 25.74 -27.68
CA ILE A 68 -2.21 26.58 -27.63
C ILE A 68 -2.25 27.66 -26.54
N SER A 69 -3.46 28.09 -26.15
CA SER A 69 -3.72 29.03 -25.06
C SER A 69 -3.99 28.33 -23.73
N GLY A 70 -4.08 27.01 -23.71
CA GLY A 70 -4.41 26.22 -22.54
C GLY A 70 -3.32 26.20 -21.47
N PHE A 71 -3.73 25.87 -20.25
CA PHE A 71 -2.88 25.86 -19.07
C PHE A 71 -2.71 24.46 -18.49
N ILE A 72 -1.54 24.25 -17.90
CA ILE A 72 -1.29 23.18 -16.95
C ILE A 72 -1.24 23.81 -15.57
N HIS A 73 -2.11 23.33 -14.68
CA HIS A 73 -2.04 23.61 -13.26
C HIS A 73 -1.39 22.43 -12.54
N ILE A 74 -0.43 22.70 -11.67
CA ILE A 74 0.23 21.67 -10.85
C ILE A 74 0.12 22.10 -9.39
N LEU A 75 -0.34 21.19 -8.53
CA LEU A 75 -0.46 21.45 -7.09
C LEU A 75 0.92 21.62 -6.44
N ALA A 76 0.91 22.14 -5.22
CA ALA A 76 2.12 22.40 -4.43
C ALA A 76 2.81 21.11 -3.98
N ASN A 77 4.13 21.13 -3.87
CA ASN A 77 4.91 20.09 -3.17
C ASN A 77 5.09 20.48 -1.70
N GLU A 78 4.85 19.55 -0.79
CA GLU A 78 5.02 19.74 0.66
C GLU A 78 6.49 19.58 1.08
N ALA A 79 7.19 18.60 0.51
CA ALA A 79 8.57 18.27 0.86
C ALA A 79 9.31 17.54 -0.29
N GLY A 80 10.57 17.14 -0.05
CA GLY A 80 11.35 16.37 -1.02
C GLY A 80 10.67 15.06 -1.46
N PHE A 81 10.08 14.31 -0.52
CA PHE A 81 9.40 13.04 -0.82
C PHE A 81 7.88 13.11 -0.78
N VAL A 82 7.29 14.28 -0.55
CA VAL A 82 5.83 14.48 -0.47
C VAL A 82 5.43 15.57 -1.45
N GLY A 83 4.80 15.18 -2.55
CA GLY A 83 4.54 16.05 -3.68
C GLY A 83 3.07 16.45 -3.85
N ALA A 84 2.78 16.95 -5.06
CA ALA A 84 1.47 17.39 -5.50
C ALA A 84 0.39 16.29 -5.48
N ASP A 85 0.79 15.02 -5.54
CA ASP A 85 -0.09 13.86 -5.34
C ASP A 85 -0.66 13.79 -3.93
N ASN A 86 0.18 13.89 -2.90
CA ASN A 86 -0.27 13.95 -1.50
C ASN A 86 -1.17 15.17 -1.24
N CYS A 87 -0.87 16.32 -1.86
CA CYS A 87 -1.75 17.49 -1.82
C CYS A 87 -3.12 17.20 -2.45
N GLY A 88 -3.17 16.42 -3.54
CA GLY A 88 -4.41 15.93 -4.13
C GLY A 88 -5.22 15.07 -3.15
N VAL A 89 -4.57 14.12 -2.46
CA VAL A 89 -5.19 13.28 -1.43
C VAL A 89 -5.72 14.13 -0.27
N LEU A 90 -4.91 15.08 0.22
CA LEU A 90 -5.26 16.00 1.31
C LEU A 90 -6.56 16.77 1.06
N ILE A 91 -6.74 17.28 -0.15
CA ILE A 91 -7.90 18.09 -0.53
C ILE A 91 -9.12 17.23 -0.89
N MET A 92 -8.90 15.98 -1.28
CA MET A 92 -9.99 15.04 -1.50
C MET A 92 -10.58 14.51 -0.18
N GLU A 93 -9.72 14.18 0.79
CA GLU A 93 -10.13 13.54 2.05
C GLU A 93 -10.37 14.52 3.21
N GLU A 94 -9.81 15.74 3.12
CA GLU A 94 -10.01 16.85 4.05
C GLU A 94 -9.94 16.50 5.56
N PRO A 95 -8.88 15.83 6.05
CA PRO A 95 -8.77 15.46 7.47
C PRO A 95 -8.83 16.68 8.41
N TYR A 96 -8.39 17.85 7.93
CA TYR A 96 -8.46 19.13 8.64
C TYR A 96 -9.89 19.68 8.81
N ASN A 97 -10.89 19.10 8.16
CA ASN A 97 -12.30 19.44 8.33
C ASN A 97 -13.07 18.41 9.19
N SER A 98 -12.43 17.30 9.58
CA SER A 98 -13.02 16.24 10.40
C SER A 98 -12.70 16.39 11.89
N GLU A 99 -13.64 16.02 12.76
CA GLU A 99 -13.37 15.89 14.20
C GLU A 99 -12.65 14.58 14.56
N GLU A 100 -12.73 13.57 13.68
CA GLU A 100 -12.10 12.25 13.85
C GLU A 100 -10.60 12.32 13.57
N VAL A 101 -9.78 11.71 14.44
CA VAL A 101 -8.35 11.51 14.17
C VAL A 101 -8.20 10.49 13.04
N THR A 102 -7.87 10.98 11.86
CA THR A 102 -7.87 10.20 10.62
C THR A 102 -6.45 9.99 10.13
N LEU A 103 -6.07 8.72 9.93
CA LEU A 103 -4.86 8.33 9.19
C LEU A 103 -5.25 8.01 7.75
N ILE A 104 -4.66 8.71 6.79
CA ILE A 104 -4.78 8.41 5.36
C ILE A 104 -3.44 7.86 4.89
N ILE A 105 -3.49 6.76 4.15
CA ILE A 105 -2.34 6.02 3.66
C ILE A 105 -2.50 5.93 2.14
N ASP A 106 -1.77 6.75 1.39
CA ASP A 106 -1.68 6.58 -0.07
C ASP A 106 -0.62 5.53 -0.38
N ILE A 107 -1.06 4.41 -0.96
CA ILE A 107 -0.20 3.27 -1.22
C ILE A 107 0.16 3.25 -2.70
N GLY A 108 1.40 3.65 -2.97
CA GLY A 108 2.07 3.47 -4.25
C GLY A 108 3.46 2.86 -4.09
N THR A 109 4.37 3.27 -4.96
CA THR A 109 5.78 2.85 -4.90
C THR A 109 6.45 3.32 -3.62
N ASN A 110 6.02 4.50 -3.14
CA ASN A 110 6.23 4.99 -1.80
C ASN A 110 4.90 4.90 -1.03
N GLY A 111 4.97 5.00 0.30
CA GLY A 111 3.78 5.25 1.10
C GLY A 111 3.77 6.70 1.57
N GLU A 112 2.78 7.48 1.15
CA GLU A 112 2.55 8.82 1.67
C GLU A 112 1.47 8.76 2.75
N LEU A 113 1.76 9.33 3.92
CA LEU A 113 0.85 9.31 5.07
C LEU A 113 0.39 10.72 5.40
N LEU A 114 -0.89 10.87 5.69
CA LEU A 114 -1.48 12.05 6.32
C LEU A 114 -2.15 11.64 7.64
N LEU A 115 -1.85 12.35 8.72
CA LEU A 115 -2.52 12.15 10.01
C LEU A 115 -3.01 13.50 10.51
N GLY A 116 -4.27 13.58 10.90
CA GLY A 116 -4.77 14.81 11.48
C GLY A 116 -6.24 14.80 11.83
N SER A 117 -6.67 15.95 12.33
CA SER A 117 -8.05 16.33 12.51
C SER A 117 -8.14 17.85 12.55
N LYS A 118 -9.35 18.39 12.49
CA LYS A 118 -9.62 19.82 12.63
C LYS A 118 -9.01 20.44 13.89
N LYS A 119 -8.95 19.69 14.99
CA LYS A 119 -8.41 20.19 16.27
C LYS A 119 -6.89 20.12 16.35
N LEU A 120 -6.27 19.20 15.63
CA LEU A 120 -4.84 18.90 15.75
C LEU A 120 -4.00 19.54 14.64
N GLY A 121 -4.65 19.98 13.55
CA GLY A 121 -3.96 20.21 12.30
C GLY A 121 -3.62 18.88 11.62
N VAL A 122 -2.77 18.95 10.60
CA VAL A 122 -2.39 17.80 9.78
C VAL A 122 -0.88 17.73 9.68
N VAL A 123 -0.34 16.53 9.86
CA VAL A 123 1.06 16.21 9.59
C VAL A 123 1.13 15.23 8.43
N SER A 124 2.20 15.29 7.65
CA SER A 124 2.51 14.33 6.59
C SER A 124 3.87 13.67 6.79
N CYS A 125 4.03 12.47 6.24
CA CYS A 125 5.36 11.89 6.05
C CYS A 125 5.37 10.99 4.81
N SER A 126 6.56 10.62 4.35
CA SER A 126 6.74 9.61 3.31
C SER A 126 7.55 8.46 3.89
N VAL A 127 7.16 7.24 3.55
CA VAL A 127 7.78 6.00 3.99
C VAL A 127 8.21 5.16 2.80
N ALA A 128 9.38 4.53 2.92
CA ALA A 128 9.85 3.56 1.94
C ALA A 128 9.09 2.23 2.12
N THR A 129 7.97 2.08 1.43
CA THR A 129 7.23 0.81 1.32
C THR A 129 7.93 -0.17 0.39
N GLY A 130 8.64 0.36 -0.62
CA GLY A 130 9.22 -0.45 -1.68
C GLY A 130 8.14 -0.99 -2.63
N PRO A 131 8.52 -1.50 -3.81
CA PRO A 131 7.56 -1.89 -4.83
C PRO A 131 6.89 -3.26 -4.55
N ALA A 132 7.11 -3.83 -3.36
CA ALA A 132 6.56 -5.12 -2.92
C ALA A 132 5.03 -5.14 -2.98
N LEU A 133 4.39 -4.03 -2.57
CA LEU A 133 2.95 -3.85 -2.61
C LEU A 133 2.40 -3.74 -4.05
N GLU A 134 3.24 -3.43 -5.04
CA GLU A 134 2.87 -3.42 -6.45
C GLU A 134 3.17 -4.75 -7.16
N GLY A 135 3.62 -5.77 -6.42
CA GLY A 135 4.06 -7.06 -6.95
C GLY A 135 5.46 -7.04 -7.58
N ALA A 136 6.22 -5.95 -7.46
CA ALA A 136 7.62 -5.96 -7.86
C ALA A 136 8.51 -6.43 -6.69
N GLN A 137 9.67 -7.03 -7.01
CA GLN A 137 10.57 -7.63 -6.00
C GLN A 137 9.96 -8.79 -5.19
N ILE A 138 8.85 -9.35 -5.66
CA ILE A 138 8.25 -10.60 -5.18
C ILE A 138 8.53 -11.69 -6.24
N LYS A 139 8.95 -12.91 -5.84
CA LYS A 139 9.44 -13.97 -6.76
C LYS A 139 8.49 -14.26 -7.92
N PHE A 140 7.19 -14.34 -7.62
CA PHE A 140 6.11 -14.52 -8.58
C PHE A 140 5.15 -13.33 -8.61
N GLY A 141 5.63 -12.15 -8.20
CA GLY A 141 4.81 -10.95 -8.21
C GLY A 141 4.64 -10.39 -9.62
N MET A 142 3.48 -9.78 -9.86
CA MET A 142 3.17 -9.10 -11.11
C MET A 142 2.17 -7.97 -10.87
N ARG A 143 2.02 -7.07 -11.85
CA ARG A 143 0.94 -6.07 -11.80
C ARG A 143 -0.43 -6.74 -11.88
N ALA A 144 -1.44 -6.06 -11.35
CA ALA A 144 -2.84 -6.47 -11.49
C ALA A 144 -3.24 -6.48 -12.97
N ALA A 145 -3.32 -7.69 -13.54
CA ALA A 145 -3.65 -7.95 -14.95
C ALA A 145 -4.21 -9.38 -15.08
N PRO A 146 -4.88 -9.73 -16.19
CA PRO A 146 -5.43 -11.06 -16.39
C PRO A 146 -4.41 -12.19 -16.15
N GLY A 147 -4.78 -13.12 -15.26
CA GLY A 147 -3.90 -14.20 -14.78
C GLY A 147 -3.20 -13.92 -13.44
N ALA A 148 -3.29 -12.72 -12.88
CA ALA A 148 -2.76 -12.44 -11.54
C ALA A 148 -3.71 -12.93 -10.44
N ILE A 149 -3.16 -13.57 -9.41
CA ILE A 149 -3.89 -13.91 -8.18
C ILE A 149 -4.14 -12.63 -7.38
N GLU A 150 -5.41 -12.30 -7.13
CA GLU A 150 -5.84 -11.04 -6.50
C GLU A 150 -6.43 -11.17 -5.10
N LYS A 151 -6.87 -12.37 -4.73
CA LYS A 151 -7.46 -12.66 -3.42
C LYS A 151 -7.08 -14.06 -3.00
N VAL A 152 -6.73 -14.23 -1.73
CA VAL A 152 -6.32 -15.52 -1.15
C VAL A 152 -6.98 -15.72 0.19
N GLU A 153 -7.41 -16.95 0.45
CA GLU A 153 -7.89 -17.44 1.75
C GLU A 153 -7.23 -18.79 2.01
N ILE A 154 -6.81 -19.06 3.25
CA ILE A 154 -6.20 -20.34 3.64
C ILE A 154 -7.04 -20.97 4.73
N ASP A 155 -7.42 -22.23 4.52
CA ASP A 155 -8.16 -22.99 5.51
C ASP A 155 -7.27 -23.28 6.73
N VAL A 156 -7.78 -23.02 7.93
CA VAL A 156 -6.97 -23.08 9.17
C VAL A 156 -6.62 -24.51 9.58
N GLU A 157 -7.42 -25.50 9.18
CA GLU A 157 -7.22 -26.90 9.56
C GLU A 157 -6.32 -27.65 8.57
N THR A 158 -6.61 -27.48 7.27
CA THR A 158 -5.93 -28.18 6.17
C THR A 158 -4.73 -27.42 5.63
N LEU A 159 -4.68 -26.10 5.84
CA LEU A 159 -3.69 -25.17 5.26
C LEU A 159 -3.68 -25.15 3.72
N GLU A 160 -4.77 -25.63 3.11
CA GLU A 160 -5.00 -25.54 1.67
C GLU A 160 -5.49 -24.13 1.31
N PRO A 161 -4.91 -23.50 0.27
CA PRO A 161 -5.32 -22.19 -0.17
C PRO A 161 -6.52 -22.31 -1.10
N ARG A 162 -7.37 -21.28 -1.07
CA ARG A 162 -8.20 -20.91 -2.22
C ARG A 162 -7.88 -19.50 -2.66
N TYR A 163 -7.90 -19.27 -3.96
CA TYR A 163 -7.60 -17.95 -4.52
C TYR A 163 -8.47 -17.58 -5.72
N LYS A 164 -8.56 -16.28 -6.00
CA LYS A 164 -9.18 -15.72 -7.21
C LYS A 164 -8.13 -15.16 -8.15
N VAL A 165 -8.39 -15.29 -9.45
CA VAL A 165 -7.50 -14.84 -10.52
C VAL A 165 -8.23 -13.80 -11.36
N ILE A 166 -7.57 -12.67 -11.62
CA ILE A 166 -8.12 -11.59 -12.47
C ILE A 166 -8.47 -12.16 -13.85
N GLY A 167 -9.71 -11.93 -14.28
CA GLY A 167 -10.24 -12.41 -15.55
C GLY A 167 -10.88 -13.80 -15.49
N LYS A 168 -10.96 -14.43 -14.31
CA LYS A 168 -11.72 -15.68 -14.09
C LYS A 168 -13.01 -15.40 -13.31
N ALA A 169 -14.03 -16.21 -13.54
CA ALA A 169 -15.38 -15.95 -13.03
C ALA A 169 -15.57 -16.29 -11.54
N ASP A 170 -14.78 -17.23 -11.02
CA ASP A 170 -14.91 -17.73 -9.64
C ASP A 170 -13.54 -18.11 -9.05
N TRP A 171 -13.55 -18.59 -7.80
CA TRP A 171 -12.41 -19.19 -7.13
C TRP A 171 -11.81 -20.35 -7.92
N HIS A 172 -10.49 -20.53 -7.81
CA HIS A 172 -9.75 -21.57 -8.53
C HIS A 172 -10.30 -22.99 -8.31
N THR A 173 -10.92 -23.25 -7.16
CA THR A 173 -11.54 -24.54 -6.81
C THR A 173 -12.81 -24.86 -7.59
N HIS A 174 -13.42 -23.88 -8.27
CA HIS A 174 -14.70 -24.03 -8.98
C HIS A 174 -14.56 -23.88 -10.50
N ILE A 175 -13.32 -23.84 -11.02
CA ILE A 175 -13.04 -23.67 -12.45
C ILE A 175 -12.03 -24.72 -12.91
N GLU A 176 -12.16 -25.15 -14.17
CA GLU A 176 -11.25 -26.16 -14.74
C GLU A 176 -9.90 -25.54 -15.15
N GLU A 177 -9.94 -24.37 -15.82
CA GLU A 177 -8.75 -23.67 -16.30
C GLU A 177 -8.46 -22.43 -15.46
N VAL A 178 -7.52 -22.56 -14.52
CA VAL A 178 -7.13 -21.48 -13.60
C VAL A 178 -6.19 -20.46 -14.26
N ASP A 179 -5.21 -20.94 -15.04
CA ASP A 179 -4.22 -20.15 -15.80
C ASP A 179 -3.47 -19.07 -15.00
N ALA A 180 -3.21 -19.29 -13.71
CA ALA A 180 -2.49 -18.33 -12.90
C ALA A 180 -1.08 -18.06 -13.48
N LYS A 181 -0.64 -16.79 -13.44
CA LYS A 181 0.65 -16.33 -13.96
C LYS A 181 1.57 -15.78 -12.88
N GLY A 182 0.98 -15.31 -11.79
CA GLY A 182 1.68 -14.66 -10.69
C GLY A 182 0.69 -14.08 -9.70
N ILE A 183 1.16 -13.24 -8.82
CA ILE A 183 0.42 -12.68 -7.69
C ILE A 183 0.48 -11.16 -7.79
N CYS A 184 -0.68 -10.49 -7.76
CA CYS A 184 -0.68 -9.04 -7.66
C CYS A 184 -0.58 -8.58 -6.20
N GLY A 185 -0.41 -7.27 -6.02
CA GLY A 185 -0.25 -6.69 -4.69
C GLY A 185 -1.31 -7.10 -3.66
N SER A 186 -2.59 -7.16 -4.05
CA SER A 186 -3.67 -7.51 -3.12
C SER A 186 -3.59 -8.99 -2.74
N GLY A 187 -3.23 -9.84 -3.71
CA GLY A 187 -2.98 -11.26 -3.48
C GLY A 187 -1.78 -11.53 -2.57
N ILE A 188 -0.68 -10.77 -2.68
CA ILE A 188 0.49 -10.96 -1.80
C ILE A 188 0.21 -10.49 -0.37
N ILE A 189 -0.60 -9.44 -0.21
CA ILE A 189 -1.05 -8.98 1.10
C ILE A 189 -1.97 -10.02 1.74
N ASP A 190 -2.95 -10.52 1.01
CA ASP A 190 -3.88 -11.56 1.49
C ASP A 190 -3.15 -12.85 1.86
N VAL A 191 -2.26 -13.35 1.00
CA VAL A 191 -1.57 -14.63 1.28
C VAL A 191 -0.65 -14.51 2.50
N VAL A 192 0.07 -13.40 2.68
CA VAL A 192 0.92 -13.21 3.87
C VAL A 192 0.07 -13.07 5.13
N ALA A 193 -1.03 -12.31 5.07
CA ALA A 193 -1.98 -12.19 6.17
C ALA A 193 -2.59 -13.54 6.56
N GLU A 194 -3.03 -14.33 5.58
CA GLU A 194 -3.62 -15.66 5.80
C GLU A 194 -2.58 -16.66 6.31
N MET A 195 -1.34 -16.61 5.80
CA MET A 195 -0.25 -17.44 6.31
C MET A 195 0.04 -17.12 7.79
N PHE A 196 -0.10 -15.85 8.20
CA PHE A 196 0.02 -15.47 9.61
C PHE A 196 -1.19 -15.96 10.40
N ARG A 197 -2.43 -15.72 9.92
CA ARG A 197 -3.68 -16.14 10.57
C ARG A 197 -3.76 -17.65 10.81
N THR A 198 -3.23 -18.44 9.89
CA THR A 198 -3.23 -19.91 9.94
C THR A 198 -2.00 -20.51 10.60
N GLY A 199 -1.06 -19.68 11.09
CA GLY A 199 0.17 -20.13 11.75
C GLY A 199 1.21 -20.76 10.82
N ILE A 200 1.03 -20.66 9.50
CA ILE A 200 2.06 -21.06 8.51
C ILE A 200 3.33 -20.23 8.71
N ILE A 201 3.19 -18.95 9.05
CA ILE A 201 4.29 -18.09 9.53
C ILE A 201 4.05 -17.64 10.97
N ASP A 202 5.12 -17.52 11.74
CA ASP A 202 5.08 -16.97 13.09
C ASP A 202 5.02 -15.43 13.06
N LYS A 203 4.89 -14.83 14.26
CA LYS A 203 4.89 -13.38 14.48
C LYS A 203 6.09 -12.65 13.86
N SER A 204 7.22 -13.34 13.71
CA SER A 204 8.44 -12.80 13.10
C SER A 204 8.49 -12.98 11.59
N GLY A 205 7.45 -13.54 10.97
CA GLY A 205 7.36 -13.84 9.55
C GLY A 205 8.15 -15.09 9.14
N ARG A 206 8.59 -15.94 10.08
CA ARG A 206 9.29 -17.18 9.74
C ARG A 206 8.30 -18.32 9.55
N PHE A 207 8.54 -19.13 8.53
CA PHE A 207 7.79 -20.36 8.30
C PHE A 207 7.86 -21.33 9.48
N SER A 208 6.71 -21.83 9.89
CA SER A 208 6.58 -22.88 10.90
C SER A 208 7.04 -24.22 10.34
N LYS A 209 8.00 -24.87 11.01
CA LYS A 209 8.45 -26.23 10.68
C LYS A 209 7.44 -27.33 11.05
N HIS A 210 6.38 -26.98 11.78
CA HIS A 210 5.43 -27.93 12.35
C HIS A 210 4.03 -27.80 11.72
N ALA A 211 3.84 -26.83 10.83
CA ALA A 211 2.58 -26.65 10.11
C ALA A 211 2.33 -27.90 9.25
N PRO A 212 1.19 -28.60 9.44
CA PRO A 212 0.95 -29.93 8.86
C PRO A 212 0.45 -29.83 7.41
N THR A 213 1.29 -29.34 6.50
CA THR A 213 0.96 -29.22 5.07
C THR A 213 2.12 -29.61 4.17
N GLU A 214 1.80 -30.29 3.07
CA GLU A 214 2.77 -30.64 2.02
C GLU A 214 3.15 -29.45 1.14
N ARG A 215 2.37 -28.35 1.19
CA ARG A 215 2.67 -27.12 0.47
C ARG A 215 3.87 -26.38 1.03
N LEU A 216 4.26 -26.66 2.28
CA LEU A 216 5.52 -26.18 2.84
C LEU A 216 6.66 -27.13 2.49
N ARG A 217 7.55 -26.67 1.61
CA ARG A 217 8.70 -27.45 1.16
C ARG A 217 9.99 -26.65 1.19
N LYS A 218 11.09 -27.33 0.89
CA LYS A 218 12.37 -26.69 0.61
C LYS A 218 12.48 -26.39 -0.87
N ASP A 219 12.80 -25.14 -1.20
CA ASP A 219 13.19 -24.73 -2.54
C ASP A 219 14.39 -25.60 -2.97
N PRO A 220 14.31 -26.30 -4.12
CA PRO A 220 15.38 -27.17 -4.59
C PRO A 220 16.73 -26.48 -4.82
N ASP A 221 16.72 -25.18 -5.15
CA ASP A 221 17.91 -24.45 -5.57
C ASP A 221 18.68 -23.85 -4.39
N ASN A 222 17.98 -23.42 -3.33
CA ASN A 222 18.58 -22.69 -2.21
C ASN A 222 18.25 -23.27 -0.82
N SER A 223 17.45 -24.35 -0.74
CA SER A 223 17.05 -25.01 0.51
C SER A 223 16.32 -24.10 1.53
N MET A 224 15.84 -22.93 1.11
CA MET A 224 14.96 -22.09 1.91
C MET A 224 13.54 -22.65 1.90
N THR A 225 12.77 -22.38 2.95
CA THR A 225 11.38 -22.82 3.01
C THR A 225 10.50 -21.90 2.16
N GLU A 226 9.61 -22.50 1.37
CA GLU A 226 8.59 -21.82 0.57
C GLU A 226 7.23 -22.49 0.75
N TYR A 227 6.15 -21.73 0.56
CA TYR A 227 4.78 -22.24 0.51
C TYR A 227 4.26 -22.23 -0.92
N VAL A 228 3.78 -23.38 -1.42
CA VAL A 228 3.21 -23.49 -2.76
C VAL A 228 1.77 -22.99 -2.76
N LEU A 229 1.55 -21.80 -3.34
CA LEU A 229 0.23 -21.20 -3.45
C LEU A 229 -0.57 -21.81 -4.61
N ALA A 230 0.06 -21.97 -5.78
CA ALA A 230 -0.54 -22.63 -6.93
C ALA A 230 0.44 -23.64 -7.55
N TYR A 231 -0.03 -24.85 -7.82
CA TYR A 231 0.75 -25.89 -8.45
C TYR A 231 0.86 -25.68 -9.96
N LYS A 232 1.89 -26.23 -10.58
CA LYS A 232 2.18 -26.13 -12.02
C LYS A 232 0.98 -26.46 -12.93
N ASN A 233 0.11 -27.38 -12.55
CA ASN A 233 -1.09 -27.73 -13.32
C ASN A 233 -2.20 -26.66 -13.26
N GLU A 234 -2.10 -25.71 -12.35
CA GLU A 234 -3.02 -24.57 -12.17
C GLU A 234 -2.47 -23.29 -12.83
N THR A 235 -1.26 -23.33 -13.39
CA THR A 235 -0.56 -22.15 -13.91
C THR A 235 -0.34 -22.21 -15.42
N SER A 236 -0.43 -21.06 -16.07
CA SER A 236 -0.11 -20.92 -17.50
C SER A 236 1.39 -20.69 -17.76
N ILE A 237 2.18 -20.49 -16.69
CA ILE A 237 3.64 -20.31 -16.76
C ILE A 237 4.43 -21.62 -16.64
N GLY A 238 3.74 -22.76 -16.45
CA GLY A 238 4.35 -24.08 -16.39
C GLY A 238 5.27 -24.31 -15.19
N LYS A 239 5.08 -23.55 -14.11
CA LYS A 239 5.83 -23.61 -12.84
C LYS A 239 4.88 -23.44 -11.65
N ASP A 240 5.28 -23.95 -10.49
CA ASP A 240 4.58 -23.64 -9.24
C ASP A 240 4.74 -22.15 -8.90
N ILE A 241 3.66 -21.49 -8.48
CA ILE A 241 3.70 -20.16 -7.87
C ILE A 241 3.84 -20.35 -6.36
N VAL A 242 4.92 -19.82 -5.80
CA VAL A 242 5.28 -20.01 -4.39
C VAL A 242 5.47 -18.68 -3.67
N ILE A 243 5.28 -18.70 -2.35
CA ILE A 243 5.64 -17.62 -1.43
C ILE A 243 6.92 -17.99 -0.72
N THR A 244 7.96 -17.17 -0.88
CA THR A 244 9.28 -17.40 -0.27
C THR A 244 9.45 -16.61 1.02
N GLN A 245 10.51 -16.93 1.76
CA GLN A 245 10.91 -16.15 2.92
C GLN A 245 11.28 -14.70 2.55
N GLY A 246 11.84 -14.49 1.35
CA GLY A 246 12.16 -13.15 0.85
C GLY A 246 10.90 -12.33 0.60
N ASP A 247 9.87 -12.93 0.03
CA ASP A 247 8.57 -12.28 -0.22
C ASP A 247 7.92 -11.83 1.10
N VAL A 248 7.89 -12.70 2.11
CA VAL A 248 7.36 -12.35 3.45
C VAL A 248 8.15 -11.19 4.07
N ARG A 249 9.48 -11.18 3.91
CA ARG A 249 10.34 -10.09 4.42
C ARG A 249 10.07 -8.77 3.69
N ALA A 250 9.86 -8.80 2.39
CA ALA A 250 9.53 -7.61 1.61
C ALA A 250 8.21 -6.98 2.09
N ILE A 251 7.19 -7.81 2.38
CA ILE A 251 5.92 -7.34 2.95
C ILE A 251 6.11 -6.79 4.38
N GLN A 252 6.91 -7.44 5.23
CA GLN A 252 7.22 -6.92 6.57
C GLN A 252 7.90 -5.55 6.53
N LEU A 253 8.83 -5.33 5.59
CA LEU A 253 9.46 -4.04 5.41
C LEU A 253 8.43 -2.98 5.02
N ALA A 254 7.55 -3.29 4.06
CA ALA A 254 6.52 -2.35 3.60
C ALA A 254 5.52 -1.97 4.70
N VAL A 255 4.93 -2.98 5.35
CA VAL A 255 3.92 -2.82 6.41
C VAL A 255 4.53 -2.16 7.65
N GLY A 256 5.74 -2.58 8.04
CA GLY A 256 6.46 -2.00 9.17
C GLY A 256 6.85 -0.54 8.95
N SER A 257 7.20 -0.16 7.71
CA SER A 257 7.49 1.24 7.34
C SER A 257 6.26 2.13 7.52
N ILE A 258 5.10 1.70 7.03
CA ILE A 258 3.83 2.42 7.17
C ILE A 258 3.47 2.59 8.65
N TYR A 259 3.52 1.50 9.41
CA TYR A 259 3.20 1.54 10.84
C TYR A 259 4.14 2.48 11.60
N ALA A 260 5.44 2.43 11.31
CA ALA A 260 6.43 3.27 11.97
C ALA A 260 6.23 4.77 11.65
N GLY A 261 5.92 5.10 10.39
CA GLY A 261 5.53 6.46 10.01
C GLY A 261 4.30 6.93 10.79
N ALA A 262 3.25 6.11 10.81
CA ALA A 262 2.03 6.41 11.55
C ALA A 262 2.28 6.58 13.07
N GLU A 263 3.08 5.71 13.69
CA GLU A 263 3.44 5.81 15.10
C GLU A 263 4.15 7.13 15.42
N ILE A 264 5.12 7.52 14.61
CA ILE A 264 5.87 8.77 14.81
C ILE A 264 4.96 9.99 14.63
N MET A 265 4.07 9.98 13.63
CA MET A 265 3.06 11.02 13.45
C MET A 265 2.10 11.08 14.64
N MET A 266 1.68 9.93 15.17
CA MET A 266 0.83 9.85 16.36
C MET A 266 1.52 10.40 17.60
N GLN A 267 2.80 10.08 17.80
CA GLN A 267 3.63 10.64 18.89
C GLN A 267 3.77 12.16 18.76
N LYS A 268 3.99 12.67 17.54
CA LYS A 268 4.07 14.11 17.25
C LYS A 268 2.79 14.85 17.61
N LEU A 269 1.63 14.32 17.20
CA LEU A 269 0.31 14.89 17.52
C LEU A 269 -0.18 14.52 18.94
N LYS A 270 0.58 13.71 19.68
CA LYS A 270 0.23 13.20 21.02
C LYS A 270 -1.11 12.47 21.07
N VAL A 271 -1.45 11.78 20.00
CA VAL A 271 -2.66 10.94 19.90
C VAL A 271 -2.32 9.48 20.23
N LYS A 272 -3.26 8.78 20.86
CA LYS A 272 -3.07 7.38 21.28
C LYS A 272 -3.93 6.38 20.52
N LYS A 273 -4.90 6.87 19.75
CA LYS A 273 -5.89 6.07 19.05
C LYS A 273 -6.25 6.75 17.74
N LEU A 274 -6.48 5.95 16.71
CA LEU A 274 -7.06 6.36 15.44
C LEU A 274 -8.57 6.16 15.50
N ASP A 275 -9.33 7.16 15.08
CA ASP A 275 -10.78 7.06 14.93
C ASP A 275 -11.15 6.47 13.56
N LYS A 276 -10.31 6.74 12.56
CA LYS A 276 -10.55 6.37 11.15
C LYS A 276 -9.24 6.09 10.42
N VAL A 277 -9.26 5.10 9.52
CA VAL A 277 -8.17 4.82 8.59
C VAL A 277 -8.70 4.82 7.16
N VAL A 278 -8.01 5.52 6.28
CA VAL A 278 -8.34 5.62 4.85
C VAL A 278 -7.17 5.07 4.04
N LEU A 279 -7.41 4.01 3.27
CA LEU A 279 -6.46 3.42 2.35
C LEU A 279 -6.71 4.00 0.95
N ALA A 280 -5.78 4.81 0.47
CA ALA A 280 -5.84 5.45 -0.84
C ALA A 280 -4.85 4.82 -1.82
N GLY A 281 -4.97 5.24 -3.08
CA GLY A 281 -4.13 4.81 -4.18
C GLY A 281 -4.86 3.79 -5.06
N ALA A 282 -4.50 3.76 -6.34
CA ALA A 282 -5.08 2.81 -7.30
C ALA A 282 -4.92 1.34 -6.86
N PHE A 283 -3.93 1.08 -6.01
CA PHE A 283 -3.70 -0.20 -5.36
C PHE A 283 -4.56 -0.40 -4.09
N GLY A 284 -4.67 0.64 -3.25
CA GLY A 284 -5.39 0.62 -1.98
C GLY A 284 -6.87 0.26 -2.11
N SER A 285 -7.51 0.55 -3.25
CA SER A 285 -8.91 0.21 -3.53
C SER A 285 -9.21 -1.29 -3.54
N HIS A 286 -8.21 -2.14 -3.76
CA HIS A 286 -8.36 -3.60 -3.84
C HIS A 286 -7.81 -4.34 -2.63
N LEU A 287 -7.25 -3.62 -1.65
CA LEU A 287 -6.72 -4.22 -0.44
C LEU A 287 -7.82 -4.68 0.50
N SER A 288 -7.66 -5.89 1.02
CA SER A 288 -8.45 -6.37 2.16
C SER A 288 -8.08 -5.57 3.40
N GLN A 289 -9.05 -4.79 3.90
CA GLN A 289 -8.92 -4.03 5.14
C GLN A 289 -8.56 -4.93 6.32
N PHE A 290 -9.09 -6.16 6.33
CA PHE A 290 -8.79 -7.15 7.35
C PHE A 290 -7.34 -7.62 7.27
N SER A 291 -6.85 -7.91 6.06
CA SER A 291 -5.46 -8.30 5.83
C SER A 291 -4.50 -7.17 6.26
N CYS A 292 -4.81 -5.91 5.94
CA CYS A 292 -4.02 -4.77 6.39
C CYS A 292 -3.99 -4.64 7.92
N LEU A 293 -5.14 -4.83 8.60
CA LEU A 293 -5.22 -4.73 10.06
C LEU A 293 -4.52 -5.89 10.77
N ILE A 294 -4.70 -7.14 10.31
CA ILE A 294 -4.11 -8.32 10.95
C ILE A 294 -2.59 -8.40 10.78
N MET A 295 -2.05 -7.84 9.70
CA MET A 295 -0.60 -7.66 9.55
C MET A 295 -0.07 -6.46 10.33
N GLY A 296 -0.94 -5.60 10.86
CA GLY A 296 -0.54 -4.39 11.57
C GLY A 296 0.13 -3.37 10.66
N MET A 297 -0.48 -3.08 9.50
CA MET A 297 -0.07 -1.96 8.64
C MET A 297 -0.25 -0.61 9.33
N PHE A 298 -1.19 -0.52 10.27
CA PHE A 298 -1.49 0.66 11.05
C PHE A 298 -1.97 0.25 12.45
N HIS A 299 -2.11 1.23 13.35
CA HIS A 299 -2.62 1.01 14.70
C HIS A 299 -4.04 0.45 14.72
N ASP A 300 -4.37 -0.26 15.79
CA ASP A 300 -5.72 -0.75 16.03
C ASP A 300 -6.77 0.36 15.88
N CYS A 301 -7.78 0.09 15.05
CA CYS A 301 -8.88 0.97 14.73
C CYS A 301 -10.14 0.13 14.59
N ASP A 302 -11.31 0.73 14.81
CA ASP A 302 -12.59 0.05 14.58
C ASP A 302 -12.65 -0.40 13.12
N PHE A 303 -12.88 -1.69 12.88
CA PHE A 303 -12.91 -2.26 11.54
C PHE A 303 -13.91 -1.55 10.61
N SER A 304 -15.05 -1.09 11.15
CA SER A 304 -16.07 -0.34 10.39
C SER A 304 -15.61 1.08 9.97
N LYS A 305 -14.49 1.55 10.52
CA LYS A 305 -13.87 2.86 10.28
C LYS A 305 -12.61 2.77 9.42
N ILE A 306 -12.29 1.58 8.92
CA ILE A 306 -11.26 1.38 7.90
C ILE A 306 -11.96 1.41 6.55
N MET A 307 -11.56 2.33 5.68
CA MET A 307 -12.16 2.47 4.36
C MET A 307 -11.09 2.51 3.28
N SER A 308 -11.43 1.99 2.10
CA SER A 308 -10.60 2.13 0.92
C SER A 308 -11.21 3.18 0.02
N VAL A 309 -10.40 4.14 -0.38
CA VAL A 309 -10.70 5.13 -1.42
C VAL A 309 -9.86 4.79 -2.65
N GLY A 310 -10.34 5.17 -3.83
CA GLY A 310 -9.63 4.90 -5.08
C GLY A 310 -8.36 5.73 -5.23
N ASN A 311 -8.12 6.18 -6.46
CA ASN A 311 -7.06 7.13 -6.73
C ASN A 311 -7.45 8.54 -6.21
N ALA A 312 -7.34 8.75 -4.90
CA ALA A 312 -7.69 10.00 -4.23
C ALA A 312 -6.84 11.19 -4.74
N ALA A 313 -5.58 10.97 -5.10
CA ALA A 313 -4.76 12.00 -5.74
C ALA A 313 -5.40 12.46 -7.08
N GLY A 314 -5.81 11.51 -7.92
CA GLY A 314 -6.51 11.78 -9.17
C GLY A 314 -7.87 12.44 -8.98
N ASP A 315 -8.64 12.04 -7.97
CA ASP A 315 -9.92 12.67 -7.64
C ASP A 315 -9.73 14.09 -7.10
N GLY A 316 -8.68 14.34 -6.30
CA GLY A 316 -8.25 15.68 -5.90
C GLY A 316 -7.86 16.55 -7.09
N ALA A 317 -7.14 16.00 -8.08
CA ALA A 317 -6.81 16.70 -9.31
C ALA A 317 -8.06 17.11 -10.11
N ARG A 318 -9.06 16.22 -10.20
CA ARG A 318 -10.36 16.52 -10.82
C ARG A 318 -11.11 17.61 -10.05
N LEU A 319 -11.11 17.55 -8.72
CA LEU A 319 -11.78 18.51 -7.86
C LEU A 319 -11.22 19.92 -8.06
N VAL A 320 -9.89 20.09 -8.04
CA VAL A 320 -9.26 21.40 -8.23
C VAL A 320 -9.30 21.89 -9.68
N LEU A 321 -9.48 20.99 -10.66
CA LEU A 321 -9.70 21.37 -12.06
C LEU A 321 -11.01 22.17 -12.19
N VAL A 322 -12.09 21.70 -11.57
CA VAL A 322 -13.43 22.30 -11.72
C VAL A 322 -13.79 23.31 -10.62
N ASN A 323 -12.99 23.42 -9.55
CA ASN A 323 -13.26 24.31 -8.43
C ASN A 323 -12.05 25.19 -8.07
N LYS A 324 -12.17 26.50 -8.31
CA LYS A 324 -11.12 27.49 -8.02
C LYS A 324 -10.91 27.73 -6.52
N GLU A 325 -11.95 27.61 -5.70
CA GLU A 325 -11.85 27.74 -4.24
C GLU A 325 -11.04 26.57 -3.68
N LYS A 326 -11.33 25.35 -4.12
CA LYS A 326 -10.54 24.16 -3.77
C LYS A 326 -9.10 24.25 -4.23
N ARG A 327 -8.85 24.91 -5.36
CA ARG A 327 -7.48 25.16 -5.85
C ARG A 327 -6.70 26.11 -4.94
N ALA A 328 -7.35 27.17 -4.45
CA ALA A 328 -6.76 28.08 -3.45
C ALA A 328 -6.58 27.41 -2.08
N GLU A 329 -7.54 26.57 -1.70
CA GLU A 329 -7.48 25.74 -0.49
C GLU A 329 -6.31 24.76 -0.54
N ALA A 330 -6.06 24.10 -1.68
CA ALA A 330 -4.91 23.22 -1.88
C ALA A 330 -3.57 23.90 -1.60
N ASP A 331 -3.35 25.08 -2.21
CA ASP A 331 -2.12 25.85 -2.03
C ASP A 331 -1.98 26.40 -0.59
N LYS A 332 -3.09 26.68 0.09
CA LYS A 332 -3.08 27.04 1.52
C LYS A 332 -2.70 25.83 2.37
N MET A 333 -3.40 24.71 2.23
CA MET A 333 -3.24 23.55 3.08
C MET A 333 -1.87 22.89 2.91
N ALA A 334 -1.32 22.84 1.69
CA ALA A 334 0.04 22.33 1.45
C ALA A 334 1.12 23.11 2.23
N ARG A 335 0.86 24.35 2.64
CA ARG A 335 1.76 25.14 3.51
C ARG A 335 1.48 24.97 5.00
N GLU A 336 0.28 24.56 5.37
CA GLU A 336 -0.13 24.35 6.77
C GLU A 336 0.16 22.93 7.25
N VAL A 337 0.24 21.95 6.34
CA VAL A 337 0.68 20.60 6.68
C VAL A 337 2.12 20.61 7.14
N GLU A 338 2.37 20.06 8.34
CA GLU A 338 3.72 19.89 8.85
C GLU A 338 4.32 18.56 8.35
N TYR A 339 5.34 18.64 7.49
CA TYR A 339 6.09 17.48 7.05
C TYR A 339 7.03 16.96 8.15
N ILE A 340 6.96 15.65 8.40
CA ILE A 340 7.80 14.93 9.35
C ILE A 340 8.84 14.12 8.57
N GLU A 341 10.11 14.55 8.67
CA GLU A 341 11.24 13.78 8.16
C GLU A 341 11.57 12.62 9.12
N LEU A 342 11.20 11.40 8.75
CA LEU A 342 11.34 10.22 9.63
C LEU A 342 12.80 9.87 9.90
N THR A 343 13.72 10.16 8.97
CA THR A 343 15.14 9.77 9.09
C THR A 343 15.89 10.49 10.21
N VAL A 344 15.35 11.61 10.71
CA VAL A 344 15.96 12.37 11.83
C VAL A 344 15.39 11.96 13.20
N PHE A 345 14.39 11.09 13.26
CA PHE A 345 13.83 10.59 14.52
C PHE A 345 14.72 9.51 15.10
N LYS A 346 15.25 9.77 16.30
CA LYS A 346 16.18 8.86 17.00
C LYS A 346 15.58 7.48 17.25
N GLU A 347 14.27 7.41 17.43
CA GLU A 347 13.53 6.19 17.72
C GLU A 347 13.09 5.42 16.47
N PHE A 348 13.29 5.96 15.25
CA PHE A 348 12.77 5.37 14.01
C PHE A 348 13.19 3.90 13.85
N GLU A 349 14.48 3.59 14.00
CA GLU A 349 14.97 2.21 13.85
C GLU A 349 14.32 1.24 14.85
N ARG A 350 14.09 1.68 16.10
CA ARG A 350 13.43 0.88 17.12
C ARG A 350 11.97 0.66 16.76
N VAL A 351 11.24 1.73 16.45
CA VAL A 351 9.81 1.68 16.09
C VAL A 351 9.61 0.79 14.87
N PHE A 352 10.42 0.98 13.83
CA PHE A 352 10.40 0.16 12.62
C PHE A 352 10.68 -1.32 12.90
N MET A 353 11.68 -1.63 13.71
CA MET A 353 12.01 -3.02 14.09
C MET A 353 10.86 -3.69 14.84
N GLU A 354 10.20 -2.99 15.77
CA GLU A 354 9.05 -3.50 16.51
C GLU A 354 7.83 -3.73 15.59
N ALA A 355 7.68 -2.87 14.58
CA ALA A 355 6.60 -2.94 13.59
C ALA A 355 6.80 -4.02 12.52
N MET A 356 7.99 -4.59 12.36
CA MET A 356 8.21 -5.70 11.42
C MET A 356 7.56 -7.02 11.86
N GLN A 357 7.11 -7.15 13.11
CA GLN A 357 6.36 -8.33 13.56
C GLN A 357 4.88 -8.18 13.27
N PHE A 358 4.17 -9.27 12.96
CA PHE A 358 2.74 -9.24 12.69
C PHE A 358 1.91 -9.51 13.96
N PRO A 359 0.90 -8.70 14.32
CA PRO A 359 0.64 -7.36 13.79
C PRO A 359 1.64 -6.31 14.33
N HIS A 360 2.23 -6.53 15.52
CA HIS A 360 3.29 -5.69 16.06
C HIS A 360 3.99 -6.42 17.20
N MET A 361 5.27 -6.13 17.51
CA MET A 361 6.01 -6.80 18.59
C MET A 361 5.33 -6.64 19.96
N THR A 362 4.99 -5.40 20.33
CA THR A 362 4.52 -5.01 21.68
C THR A 362 3.10 -4.43 21.74
N HIS A 363 2.69 -3.64 20.75
CA HIS A 363 1.36 -3.03 20.68
C HIS A 363 0.23 -4.07 20.59
N LYS A 364 -0.94 -3.70 21.11
CA LYS A 364 -2.12 -4.55 21.20
C LYS A 364 -3.14 -4.16 20.14
N PHE A 365 -3.92 -5.15 19.71
CA PHE A 365 -4.97 -5.00 18.70
C PHE A 365 -6.31 -5.52 19.24
N PRO A 366 -6.91 -4.84 20.23
CA PRO A 366 -8.10 -5.34 20.91
C PRO A 366 -9.28 -5.59 19.97
N THR A 367 -9.43 -4.86 18.86
CA THR A 367 -10.55 -5.06 17.92
C THR A 367 -10.49 -6.43 17.23
N ILE A 368 -9.30 -6.97 17.00
CA ILE A 368 -9.06 -8.27 16.36
C ILE A 368 -8.44 -9.30 17.32
N GLN A 369 -8.45 -9.06 18.64
CA GLN A 369 -7.85 -9.97 19.61
C GLN A 369 -8.46 -11.38 19.52
N HIS A 370 -9.77 -11.46 19.28
CA HIS A 370 -10.48 -12.71 19.07
C HIS A 370 -9.92 -13.54 17.90
N VAL A 371 -9.46 -12.89 16.83
CA VAL A 371 -8.78 -13.54 15.70
C VAL A 371 -7.37 -13.97 16.09
N LEU A 372 -6.62 -13.09 16.77
CA LEU A 372 -5.24 -13.36 17.15
C LEU A 372 -5.12 -14.55 18.12
N ASP A 373 -6.10 -14.72 19.00
CA ASP A 373 -6.16 -15.83 19.96
C ASP A 373 -6.46 -17.18 19.29
N GLU A 374 -7.06 -17.17 18.09
CA GLU A 374 -7.37 -18.36 17.30
C GLU A 374 -6.20 -18.83 16.41
N ILE A 375 -5.11 -18.04 16.30
CA ILE A 375 -3.96 -18.39 15.45
C ILE A 375 -3.29 -19.68 15.97
N PRO A 376 -3.21 -20.76 15.17
CA PRO A 376 -2.63 -22.03 15.61
C PRO A 376 -1.13 -21.91 15.93
N ASN A 377 -0.74 -22.38 17.10
CA ASN A 377 0.67 -22.63 17.40
C ASN A 377 1.03 -24.08 17.07
N TRP A 378 1.35 -24.34 15.80
CA TRP A 378 1.64 -25.69 15.31
C TRP A 378 2.78 -26.39 16.05
N LYS A 379 3.75 -25.66 16.59
CA LYS A 379 4.82 -26.24 17.42
C LYS A 379 4.25 -26.80 18.73
N LYS A 380 3.36 -26.06 19.39
CA LYS A 380 2.67 -26.49 20.61
C LYS A 380 1.76 -27.68 20.32
N ILE A 381 0.93 -27.59 19.28
CA ILE A 381 0.00 -28.65 18.86
C ILE A 381 0.76 -29.94 18.52
N ALA A 382 1.87 -29.86 17.78
CA ALA A 382 2.68 -31.03 17.44
C ALA A 382 3.31 -31.68 18.69
N LYS A 383 3.74 -30.88 19.67
CA LYS A 383 4.26 -31.37 20.95
C LYS A 383 3.18 -32.10 21.75
N GLU A 384 1.99 -31.52 21.87
CA GLU A 384 0.86 -32.12 22.60
C GLU A 384 0.40 -33.43 21.96
N LYS A 385 0.33 -33.50 20.62
CA LYS A 385 0.02 -34.76 19.91
C LYS A 385 1.06 -35.85 20.18
N LYS A 386 2.34 -35.48 20.29
CA LYS A 386 3.41 -36.42 20.60
C LYS A 386 3.30 -36.95 22.04
N GLU A 387 3.06 -36.07 23.01
CA GLU A 387 2.89 -36.45 24.43
C GLU A 387 1.64 -37.32 24.64
N ALA A 388 0.54 -37.01 23.94
CA ALA A 388 -0.67 -37.82 23.96
C ALA A 388 -0.44 -39.23 23.37
N ALA A 389 0.31 -39.33 22.27
CA ALA A 389 0.66 -40.62 21.68
C ALA A 389 1.56 -41.46 22.60
N GLU A 390 2.52 -40.85 23.29
CA GLU A 390 3.42 -41.50 24.26
C GLU A 390 2.69 -41.97 25.54
N THR A 391 1.59 -41.32 25.92
CA THR A 391 0.78 -41.72 27.10
C THR A 391 -0.25 -42.81 26.78
N ALA A 392 -0.58 -42.99 25.49
CA ALA A 392 -1.52 -44.00 25.01
C ALA A 392 -0.86 -45.37 24.70
N THR A 393 0.47 -45.41 24.61
CA THR A 393 1.31 -46.61 24.53
C THR A 393 1.83 -47.02 25.91
#